data_AF-A0A8T0WLG6-F1
#
_entry.id   AF-A0A8T0WLG6-F1
#
_cell.length_a   1.000
_cell.length_b   1.000
_cell.length_c   1.000
_cell.angle_alpha   90.00
_cell.angle_beta   90.00
_cell.angle_gamma   90.00
#
_symmetry.space_group_name_H-M   'P 1'
#
loop_
_entity.id
_entity.type
_entity.pdbx_description
1 polymer ?
#
loop_
_entity_poly.entity_id
_entity_poly.type
_entity_poly.pdbx_seq_one_letter_code
_entity_poly.pdbx_strand_id
1 'polypeptide(L)'
;MHLQYSITHARKLQEMFHLPDISVLELCVETCGHVYGAMVLNLLRICNAKQKLNVFVDCRASWTTVEACPPDCLCNQPQNWRNQNIYLSLEEVEIVNFKGSGYEIDFLKLLFRCAPLMTVTLKLAAKVSPSSRGRKETYKIFKANPAVECHVYRKRGKEIIYA
;
A
#
# COMPACT_ATOMS: atom_id res chain seq x y z
N MET A 1 -10.71 -20.84 -16.44
CA MET A 1 -12.00 -20.42 -15.85
C MET A 1 -11.87 -19.35 -14.76
N HIS A 2 -10.85 -19.37 -13.89
CA HIS A 2 -10.69 -18.36 -12.82
C HIS A 2 -10.43 -16.92 -13.30
N LEU A 3 -9.77 -16.73 -14.44
CA LEU A 3 -9.50 -15.40 -15.01
C LEU A 3 -10.79 -14.68 -15.46
N GLN A 4 -11.70 -15.40 -16.12
CA GLN A 4 -12.99 -14.86 -16.57
C GLN A 4 -13.88 -14.41 -15.40
N TYR A 5 -13.85 -15.16 -14.30
CA TYR A 5 -14.66 -14.91 -13.09
C TYR A 5 -14.21 -13.67 -12.32
N SER A 6 -12.90 -13.37 -12.30
CA SER A 6 -12.35 -12.22 -11.59
C SER A 6 -12.60 -10.91 -12.34
N ILE A 7 -12.50 -10.93 -13.68
CA ILE A 7 -12.77 -9.77 -14.55
C ILE A 7 -14.26 -9.41 -14.52
N THR A 8 -15.16 -10.40 -14.55
CA THR A 8 -16.61 -10.16 -14.53
C THR A 8 -17.10 -9.59 -13.19
N HIS A 9 -16.50 -9.95 -12.06
CA HIS A 9 -16.83 -9.37 -10.75
C HIS A 9 -16.33 -7.93 -10.57
N ALA A 10 -15.09 -7.64 -10.99
CA ALA A 10 -14.55 -6.28 -10.94
C ALA A 10 -15.41 -5.30 -11.78
N ARG A 11 -15.81 -5.75 -12.98
CA ARG A 11 -16.72 -4.99 -13.86
C ARG A 11 -18.08 -4.74 -13.20
N LYS A 12 -18.67 -5.75 -12.56
CA LYS A 12 -19.93 -5.60 -11.82
C LYS A 12 -19.85 -4.62 -10.65
N LEU A 13 -18.75 -4.57 -9.90
CA LEU A 13 -18.62 -3.63 -8.78
C LEU A 13 -18.45 -2.18 -9.23
N GLN A 14 -17.71 -1.94 -10.32
CA GLN A 14 -17.61 -0.62 -10.95
C GLN A 14 -18.95 -0.15 -11.53
N GLU A 15 -19.76 -1.07 -12.08
CA GLU A 15 -21.11 -0.78 -12.58
C GLU A 15 -22.15 -0.60 -11.45
N MET A 16 -21.95 -1.22 -10.27
CA MET A 16 -22.87 -1.13 -9.12
C MET A 16 -22.64 0.10 -8.24
N PHE A 17 -21.39 0.60 -8.16
CA PHE A 17 -21.03 1.77 -7.39
C PHE A 17 -20.32 2.77 -8.31
N HIS A 18 -21.09 3.64 -8.95
CA HIS A 18 -20.55 4.85 -9.59
C HIS A 18 -20.09 5.82 -8.50
N LEU A 19 -18.93 5.53 -7.91
CA LEU A 19 -18.25 6.52 -7.07
C LEU A 19 -17.82 7.67 -7.98
N PRO A 20 -17.91 8.93 -7.50
CA PRO A 20 -17.44 10.06 -8.27
C PRO A 20 -15.95 9.88 -8.62
N ASP A 21 -15.50 10.53 -9.69
CA ASP A 21 -14.07 10.64 -9.95
C ASP A 21 -13.42 11.34 -8.73
N ILE A 22 -12.65 10.58 -7.96
CA ILE A 22 -11.98 11.07 -6.76
C ILE A 22 -10.52 11.36 -7.12
N SER A 23 -10.07 12.58 -6.83
CA SER A 23 -8.64 12.93 -6.96
C SER A 23 -7.82 12.35 -5.81
N VAL A 24 -8.36 12.36 -4.58
CA VAL A 24 -7.64 11.95 -3.37
C VAL A 24 -8.40 10.84 -2.62
N LEU A 25 -7.80 9.67 -2.52
CA LEU A 25 -8.30 8.56 -1.69
C LEU A 25 -7.55 8.55 -0.35
N GLU A 26 -8.25 8.89 0.73
CA GLU A 26 -7.70 8.86 2.10
C GLU A 26 -8.27 7.68 2.89
N LEU A 27 -7.38 6.85 3.46
CA LEU A 27 -7.74 5.63 4.17
C LEU A 27 -7.09 5.58 5.55
N CYS A 28 -7.92 5.51 6.59
CA CYS A 28 -7.49 5.19 7.95
C CYS A 28 -7.66 3.68 8.17
N VAL A 29 -6.56 2.95 8.25
CA VAL A 29 -6.56 1.48 8.30
C VAL A 29 -6.05 1.01 9.65
N GLU A 30 -6.95 0.46 10.46
CA GLU A 30 -6.57 -0.30 11.64
C GLU A 30 -6.22 -1.73 11.23
N THR A 31 -4.93 -2.09 11.31
CA THR A 31 -4.49 -3.39 10.77
C THR A 31 -4.71 -4.54 11.73
N CYS A 32 -4.53 -4.35 13.04
CA CYS A 32 -4.58 -5.44 14.03
C CYS A 32 -3.84 -6.72 13.56
N GLY A 33 -2.69 -6.56 12.87
CA GLY A 33 -1.88 -7.68 12.35
C GLY A 33 -2.27 -8.19 10.97
N HIS A 34 -3.42 -7.76 10.45
CA HIS A 34 -3.91 -8.10 9.13
C HIS A 34 -3.21 -7.34 8.00
N VAL A 35 -3.23 -7.95 6.82
CA VAL A 35 -2.76 -7.32 5.58
C VAL A 35 -3.84 -6.40 5.03
N TYR A 36 -3.45 -5.25 4.46
CA TYR A 36 -4.41 -4.29 3.89
C TYR A 36 -4.22 -4.03 2.39
N GLY A 37 -3.11 -4.48 1.80
CA GLY A 37 -2.75 -4.15 0.42
C GLY A 37 -3.79 -4.57 -0.61
N ALA A 38 -4.41 -5.75 -0.42
CA ALA A 38 -5.47 -6.23 -1.30
C ALA A 38 -6.72 -5.33 -1.27
N MET A 39 -7.13 -4.91 -0.07
CA MET A 39 -8.26 -3.99 0.13
C MET A 39 -7.98 -2.64 -0.54
N VAL A 40 -6.81 -2.05 -0.30
CA VAL A 40 -6.45 -0.74 -0.89
C VAL A 40 -6.43 -0.84 -2.42
N LEU A 41 -5.87 -1.91 -2.98
CA LEU A 41 -5.87 -2.14 -4.42
C LEU A 41 -7.28 -2.21 -5.02
N ASN A 42 -8.20 -2.89 -4.34
CA ASN A 42 -9.59 -2.97 -4.77
C ASN A 42 -10.28 -1.61 -4.72
N LEU A 43 -10.03 -0.81 -3.68
CA LEU A 43 -10.58 0.55 -3.60
C LEU A 43 -10.03 1.45 -4.70
N LEU A 44 -8.74 1.40 -5.01
CA LEU A 44 -8.14 2.15 -6.11
C LEU A 44 -8.80 1.84 -7.46
N ARG A 45 -9.18 0.58 -7.69
CA ARG A 45 -9.91 0.17 -8.91
C ARG A 45 -11.32 0.71 -8.99
N ILE A 46 -12.04 0.72 -7.85
CA ILE A 46 -13.44 1.15 -7.80
C ILE A 46 -13.53 2.67 -7.87
N CYS A 47 -12.71 3.37 -7.09
CA CYS A 47 -12.73 4.84 -7.00
C CYS A 47 -12.09 5.54 -8.20
N ASN A 48 -11.45 4.78 -9.10
CA ASN A 48 -10.68 5.31 -10.22
C ASN A 48 -9.74 6.45 -9.78
N ALA A 49 -9.13 6.32 -8.59
CA ALA A 49 -8.42 7.42 -7.95
C ALA A 49 -7.22 7.82 -8.81
N LYS A 50 -7.23 9.05 -9.34
CA LYS A 50 -6.30 9.47 -10.41
C LYS A 50 -5.13 10.30 -9.95
N GLN A 51 -5.04 10.70 -8.68
CA GLN A 51 -3.98 11.64 -8.28
C GLN A 51 -3.30 11.19 -7.00
N LYS A 52 -4.02 11.04 -5.89
CA LYS A 52 -3.38 10.85 -4.58
C LYS A 52 -3.99 9.74 -3.75
N LEU A 53 -3.13 8.95 -3.11
CA LEU A 53 -3.49 7.97 -2.09
C LEU A 53 -2.82 8.33 -0.76
N ASN A 54 -3.61 8.52 0.30
CA ASN A 54 -3.11 8.61 1.67
C ASN A 54 -3.54 7.37 2.47
N VAL A 55 -2.60 6.68 3.10
CA VAL A 55 -2.86 5.54 3.98
C VAL A 55 -2.31 5.82 5.37
N PHE A 56 -3.20 5.97 6.34
CA PHE A 56 -2.87 6.13 7.76
C PHE A 56 -3.01 4.78 8.45
N VAL A 57 -1.87 4.13 8.73
CA VAL A 57 -1.86 2.81 9.37
C VAL A 57 -1.98 2.99 10.88
N ASP A 58 -3.16 2.79 11.44
CA ASP A 58 -3.35 2.77 12.89
C ASP A 58 -3.09 1.36 13.45
N CYS A 59 -2.53 1.33 14.65
CA CYS A 59 -2.38 0.13 15.46
C CYS A 59 -2.66 0.48 16.91
N ARG A 60 -3.94 0.54 17.26
CA ARG A 60 -4.40 0.62 18.66
C ARG A 60 -4.41 -0.72 19.37
N ALA A 61 -3.65 -1.71 18.87
CA ALA A 61 -3.49 -2.98 19.56
C ALA A 61 -2.70 -2.75 20.86
N SER A 62 -3.46 -2.64 21.94
CA SER A 62 -3.03 -2.73 23.32
C SER A 62 -2.39 -4.10 23.55
N TRP A 63 -1.06 -4.13 23.68
CA TRP A 63 -0.29 -5.07 24.53
C TRP A 63 -0.41 -6.58 24.31
N THR A 64 -1.17 -7.07 23.32
CA THR A 64 -1.18 -8.48 22.95
C THR A 64 -0.29 -8.73 21.75
N THR A 65 0.40 -9.88 21.75
CA THR A 65 1.14 -10.39 20.60
C THR A 65 0.15 -10.54 19.45
N VAL A 66 0.10 -9.54 18.58
CA VAL A 66 -0.77 -9.58 17.42
C VAL A 66 -0.22 -10.64 16.49
N GLU A 67 -0.92 -11.77 16.41
CA GLU A 67 -0.56 -12.85 15.49
C GLU A 67 -0.51 -12.30 14.05
N ALA A 68 0.48 -12.75 13.29
CA ALA A 68 0.56 -12.39 11.89
C ALA A 68 -0.71 -12.86 11.17
N CYS A 69 -1.21 -12.05 10.22
CA CYS A 69 -2.35 -12.42 9.38
C CYS A 69 -2.19 -13.84 8.83
N PRO A 70 -3.11 -14.78 9.12
CA PRO A 70 -2.97 -16.14 8.63
C PRO A 70 -3.06 -16.16 7.10
N PRO A 71 -2.35 -17.09 6.41
CA PRO A 71 -2.31 -17.12 4.94
C PRO A 71 -3.69 -17.15 4.29
N ASP A 72 -4.65 -17.87 4.90
CA ASP A 72 -6.02 -18.05 4.42
C ASP A 72 -6.98 -16.95 4.85
N CYS A 73 -6.49 -15.89 5.51
CA CYS A 73 -7.32 -14.76 5.90
C CYS A 73 -7.95 -14.08 4.67
N LEU A 74 -9.22 -13.71 4.77
CA LEU A 74 -9.94 -12.98 3.72
C LEU A 74 -9.28 -11.65 3.36
N CYS A 75 -8.58 -11.01 4.31
CA CYS A 75 -7.81 -9.79 4.07
C CYS A 75 -6.70 -9.99 3.00
N ASN A 76 -6.24 -11.22 2.82
CA ASN A 76 -5.22 -11.58 1.84
C ASN A 76 -5.81 -11.97 0.47
N GLN A 77 -7.14 -11.89 0.29
CA GLN A 77 -7.80 -12.19 -0.97
C GLN A 77 -7.94 -10.94 -1.86
N PRO A 78 -7.79 -11.07 -3.20
CA PRO A 78 -7.37 -12.29 -3.89
C PRO A 78 -5.88 -12.59 -3.64
N GLN A 79 -5.52 -13.84 -3.37
CA GLN A 79 -4.14 -14.25 -2.99
C GLN A 79 -3.05 -13.73 -3.94
N ASN A 80 -3.40 -13.51 -5.21
CA ASN A 80 -2.48 -13.01 -6.24
C ASN A 80 -2.29 -11.48 -6.22
N TRP A 81 -2.88 -10.73 -5.29
CA TRP A 81 -2.85 -9.26 -5.29
C TRP A 81 -1.44 -8.67 -5.39
N ARG A 82 -0.44 -9.31 -4.77
CA ARG A 82 0.99 -8.93 -4.82
C ARG A 82 1.60 -9.01 -6.22
N ASN A 83 1.00 -9.83 -7.07
CA ASN A 83 1.47 -10.12 -8.42
C ASN A 83 0.64 -9.43 -9.50
N GLN A 84 -0.38 -8.67 -9.11
CA GLN A 84 -1.20 -7.96 -10.08
C GLN A 84 -0.37 -6.89 -10.78
N ASN A 85 -0.63 -6.74 -12.07
CA ASN A 85 0.01 -5.75 -12.92
C ASN A 85 -1.11 -4.99 -13.61
N ILE A 86 -1.62 -3.96 -12.94
CA ILE A 86 -2.66 -3.10 -13.46
C ILE A 86 -2.10 -1.69 -13.58
N TYR A 87 -2.59 -0.94 -14.54
CA TYR A 87 -2.27 0.47 -14.61
C TYR A 87 -3.05 1.23 -13.53
N LEU A 88 -2.34 1.99 -12.70
CA LEU A 88 -2.89 2.93 -11.72
C LEU A 88 -2.39 4.32 -12.10
N SER A 89 -3.31 5.26 -12.29
CA SER A 89 -2.97 6.66 -12.61
C SER A 89 -2.49 7.45 -11.39
N LEU A 90 -1.91 6.82 -10.36
CA LEU A 90 -1.50 7.52 -9.14
C LEU A 90 -0.29 8.44 -9.41
N GLU A 91 -0.40 9.69 -8.96
CA GLU A 91 0.67 10.69 -9.01
C GLU A 91 1.38 10.80 -7.66
N GLU A 92 0.66 10.62 -6.55
CA GLU A 92 1.19 10.75 -5.19
C GLU A 92 0.70 9.62 -4.27
N VAL A 93 1.60 9.06 -3.48
CA VAL A 93 1.27 8.12 -2.41
C VAL A 93 1.92 8.57 -1.10
N GLU A 94 1.12 8.75 -0.06
CA GLU A 94 1.60 8.92 1.31
C GLU A 94 1.17 7.73 2.18
N ILE A 95 2.13 7.09 2.86
CA ILE A 95 1.84 6.06 3.87
C ILE A 95 2.39 6.52 5.22
N VAL A 96 1.48 6.71 6.17
CA VAL A 96 1.78 7.17 7.52
C VAL A 96 1.80 6.01 8.51
N ASN A 97 2.75 6.06 9.44
CA ASN A 97 3.03 5.02 10.42
C ASN A 97 3.49 3.70 9.77
N PHE A 98 4.23 3.81 8.66
CA PHE A 98 4.80 2.69 7.93
C PHE A 98 5.80 1.92 8.80
N LYS A 99 5.60 0.62 8.98
CA LYS A 99 6.47 -0.22 9.84
C LYS A 99 7.54 -0.98 9.05
N GLY A 100 7.35 -1.14 7.75
CA GLY A 100 8.20 -1.98 6.90
C GLY A 100 7.99 -3.47 7.15
N SER A 101 6.79 -3.88 7.56
CA SER A 101 6.41 -5.29 7.59
C SER A 101 6.46 -5.90 6.18
N GLY A 102 6.57 -7.23 6.08
CA GLY A 102 6.62 -7.91 4.78
C GLY A 102 5.45 -7.53 3.87
N TYR A 103 4.24 -7.42 4.42
CA TYR A 103 3.03 -7.09 3.66
C TYR A 103 2.97 -5.62 3.22
N GLU A 104 3.49 -4.70 4.02
CA GLU A 104 3.63 -3.29 3.61
C GLU A 104 4.67 -3.15 2.48
N ILE A 105 5.74 -3.94 2.55
CA ILE A 105 6.77 -4.01 1.50
C ILE A 105 6.21 -4.61 0.21
N ASP A 106 5.40 -5.66 0.31
CA ASP A 106 4.70 -6.26 -0.84
C ASP A 106 3.75 -5.26 -1.50
N PHE A 107 3.02 -4.47 -0.69
CA PHE A 107 2.17 -3.41 -1.19
C PHE A 107 2.97 -2.30 -1.88
N LEU A 108 4.12 -1.92 -1.33
CA LEU A 108 5.02 -0.97 -1.99
C LEU A 108 5.49 -1.49 -3.36
N LYS A 109 5.96 -2.74 -3.43
CA LYS A 109 6.37 -3.39 -4.70
C LYS A 109 5.24 -3.43 -5.74
N LEU A 110 4.00 -3.59 -5.29
CA LEU A 110 2.84 -3.51 -6.17
C LEU A 110 2.64 -2.10 -6.72
N LEU A 111 2.70 -1.07 -5.87
CA LEU A 111 2.52 0.32 -6.30
C LEU A 111 3.56 0.74 -7.34
N PHE A 112 4.85 0.46 -7.13
CA PHE A 112 5.91 0.79 -8.10
C PHE A 112 5.70 0.13 -9.47
N ARG A 113 5.11 -1.07 -9.49
CA ARG A 113 4.81 -1.79 -10.72
C ARG A 113 3.61 -1.18 -11.46
N CYS A 114 2.60 -0.78 -10.71
CA CYS A 114 1.31 -0.35 -11.24
C CYS A 114 1.26 1.17 -11.54
N ALA A 115 2.07 1.97 -10.85
CA ALA A 115 2.17 3.42 -10.98
C ALA A 115 3.66 3.86 -10.94
N PRO A 116 4.42 3.63 -12.02
CA PRO A 116 5.87 3.87 -12.03
C PRO A 116 6.28 5.35 -12.08
N LEU A 117 5.32 6.27 -12.21
CA LEU A 117 5.56 7.73 -12.28
C LEU A 117 5.07 8.48 -11.03
N MET A 118 4.63 7.76 -9.99
CA MET A 118 4.15 8.38 -8.75
C MET A 118 5.33 8.91 -7.90
N THR A 119 5.06 9.88 -7.04
CA THR A 119 5.92 10.26 -5.91
C THR A 119 5.48 9.51 -4.65
N VAL A 120 6.43 8.96 -3.89
CA VAL A 120 6.15 8.16 -2.68
C VAL A 120 6.69 8.85 -1.44
N THR A 121 5.82 9.07 -0.45
CA THR A 121 6.17 9.54 0.89
C THR A 121 5.86 8.49 1.94
N LEU A 122 6.87 8.04 2.69
CA LEU A 122 6.71 7.13 3.82
C LEU A 122 7.04 7.84 5.14
N LYS A 123 6.07 7.95 6.04
CA LYS A 123 6.30 8.40 7.42
C LYS A 123 6.43 7.19 8.32
N LEU A 124 7.65 6.88 8.75
CA LEU A 124 7.98 5.69 9.54
C LEU A 124 7.32 5.72 10.92
N ALA A 125 6.85 4.57 11.37
CA ALA A 125 6.38 4.38 12.74
C ALA A 125 7.50 4.65 13.77
N ALA A 126 7.13 5.17 14.94
CA ALA A 126 8.09 5.63 15.96
C ALA A 126 9.10 4.55 16.42
N LYS A 127 8.68 3.28 16.38
CA LYS A 127 9.47 2.14 16.87
C LYS A 127 10.35 1.50 15.78
N VAL A 128 10.37 2.03 14.55
CA VAL A 128 11.18 1.47 13.46
C VAL A 128 12.66 1.78 13.69
N SER A 129 13.43 0.73 14.01
CA SER A 129 14.89 0.81 14.13
C SER A 129 15.57 1.15 12.80
N PRO A 130 16.68 1.93 12.80
CA PRO A 130 17.51 2.14 11.61
C PRO A 130 18.04 0.85 10.97
N SER A 131 18.27 -0.20 11.77
CA SER A 131 18.80 -1.48 11.29
C SER A 131 17.72 -2.47 10.87
N SER A 132 16.43 -2.09 10.92
CA SER A 132 15.33 -3.01 10.65
C SER A 132 15.39 -3.57 9.23
N ARG A 133 15.07 -4.85 9.08
CA ARG A 133 15.06 -5.54 7.78
C ARG A 133 14.11 -4.84 6.80
N GLY A 134 12.92 -4.52 7.28
CA GLY A 134 11.89 -3.81 6.52
C GLY A 134 12.41 -2.50 5.91
N ARG A 135 13.06 -1.68 6.74
CA ARG A 135 13.62 -0.41 6.29
C ARG A 135 14.73 -0.58 5.26
N LYS A 136 15.65 -1.53 5.46
CA LYS A 136 16.70 -1.86 4.48
C LYS A 136 16.09 -2.28 3.15
N GLU A 137 15.03 -3.08 3.19
CA GLU A 137 14.32 -3.55 2.00
C GLU A 137 13.60 -2.41 1.28
N THR A 138 12.94 -1.49 2.00
CA THR A 138 12.38 -0.25 1.44
C THR A 138 13.42 0.52 0.64
N TYR A 139 14.62 0.72 1.20
CA TYR A 139 15.68 1.44 0.48
C TYR A 139 16.19 0.71 -0.76
N LYS A 140 16.23 -0.62 -0.76
CA LYS A 140 16.57 -1.37 -1.97
C LYS A 140 15.52 -1.18 -3.06
N ILE A 141 14.24 -1.15 -2.69
CA ILE A 141 13.15 -0.88 -3.65
C ILE A 141 13.32 0.52 -4.25
N PHE A 142 13.56 1.54 -3.43
CA PHE A 142 13.75 2.90 -3.92
C PHE A 142 14.96 3.01 -4.84
N LYS A 143 16.10 2.43 -4.46
CA LYS A 143 17.29 2.38 -5.32
C LYS A 143 17.08 1.63 -6.63
N ALA A 144 16.20 0.63 -6.65
CA ALA A 144 15.85 -0.10 -7.86
C ALA A 144 14.87 0.66 -8.77
N ASN A 145 14.29 1.76 -8.29
CA ASN A 145 13.33 2.59 -9.02
C ASN A 145 13.76 4.08 -8.99
N PRO A 146 14.93 4.44 -9.55
CA PRO A 146 15.49 5.79 -9.45
C PRO A 146 14.69 6.86 -10.21
N ALA A 147 13.75 6.47 -11.08
CA ALA A 147 12.87 7.41 -11.76
C ALA A 147 11.74 7.97 -10.87
N VAL A 148 11.53 7.39 -9.70
CA VAL A 148 10.44 7.72 -8.77
C VAL A 148 11.00 8.54 -7.61
N GLU A 149 10.46 9.74 -7.41
CA GLU A 149 10.80 10.56 -6.26
C GLU A 149 10.27 9.89 -4.98
N CYS A 150 11.18 9.58 -4.06
CA CYS A 150 10.87 8.88 -2.81
C CYS A 150 11.30 9.72 -1.60
N HIS A 151 10.45 9.82 -0.59
CA HIS A 151 10.73 10.50 0.67
C HIS A 151 10.46 9.60 1.86
N VAL A 152 11.37 9.60 2.84
CA VAL A 152 11.20 8.86 4.10
C VAL A 152 11.32 9.83 5.27
N TYR A 153 10.36 9.79 6.19
CA TYR A 153 10.34 10.67 7.36
C TYR A 153 10.32 9.84 8.63
N ARG A 154 11.10 10.23 9.65
CA ARG A 154 10.97 9.68 11.01
C ARG A 154 10.07 10.58 11.84
N LYS A 155 9.38 10.02 12.84
CA LYS A 155 8.50 10.79 13.76
C LYS A 155 9.22 11.91 14.53
N ARG A 156 10.57 11.89 14.62
CA ARG A 156 11.40 12.91 15.31
C ARG A 156 12.29 13.75 14.36
N GLY A 157 12.08 13.71 13.04
CA GLY A 157 12.86 14.52 12.09
C GLY A 157 12.89 13.95 10.67
N LYS A 158 13.20 14.84 9.72
CA LYS A 158 13.29 14.56 8.29
C LYS A 158 14.57 13.77 7.98
N GLU A 159 14.47 12.66 7.25
CA GLU A 159 15.62 11.95 6.67
C GLU A 159 15.35 11.78 5.18
N ILE A 160 15.57 12.86 4.41
CA ILE A 160 15.38 12.81 2.96
C ILE A 160 16.42 11.84 2.40
N ILE A 161 15.95 10.81 1.72
CA ILE A 161 16.82 9.97 0.90
C ILE A 161 16.39 10.23 -0.53
N TYR A 162 17.21 11.01 -1.22
CA TYR A 162 17.13 11.13 -2.66
C TYR A 162 17.69 9.81 -3.24
N ALA A 163 16.89 9.15 -4.06
CA ALA A 163 17.38 8.17 -5.03
C ALA A 163 17.52 8.90 -6.37
#